data_AF-A0A849ZJ84-F1
#
_entry.id   AF-A0A849ZJ84-F1
#
_cell.length_a   1.000
_cell.length_b   1.000
_cell.length_c   1.000
_cell.angle_alpha   90.00
_cell.angle_beta   90.00
_cell.angle_gamma   90.00
#
_symmetry.space_group_name_H-M   'P 1'
#
loop_
_entity.id
_entity.type
_entity.pdbx_description
1 polymer ?
#
loop_
_entity_poly.entity_id
_entity_poly.type
_entity_poly.pdbx_seq_one_letter_code
_entity_poly.pdbx_strand_id
1 'polypeptide(L)'
;MNEKNPSITHELADDLTEVVPSRVALPSGYVVDVQAGASEALRVLAPDGRVCVTIELTEKGPAVHIEAAALSVASRGPIALSAQSVELAAEHDLVLRAGGDVKLVAEGKMTSTAFEQDLVATHGDVRIEANDDVRVDGERIRLNSPDLPPLRRSGQLRDILPGAAVENGAGVMTGAHEEGGAK
;
A
#
# COMPACT_ATOMS: atom_id res chain seq x y z
N MET A 1 38.69 5.32 -76.83
CA MET A 1 37.81 5.90 -75.80
C MET A 1 37.44 4.76 -74.86
N ASN A 2 38.04 4.67 -73.66
CA ASN A 2 37.60 5.31 -72.41
C ASN A 2 36.09 5.09 -72.21
N GLU A 3 35.60 4.46 -71.14
CA GLU A 3 35.89 4.81 -69.75
C GLU A 3 35.89 3.60 -68.80
N LYS A 4 36.86 3.64 -67.88
CA LYS A 4 36.81 2.96 -66.57
C LYS A 4 35.69 3.59 -65.73
N ASN A 5 35.09 2.81 -64.85
CA ASN A 5 35.16 2.90 -63.37
C ASN A 5 33.85 2.37 -62.72
N PRO A 6 33.82 2.04 -61.41
CA PRO A 6 34.37 0.81 -60.87
C PRO A 6 33.36 0.07 -59.95
N SER A 7 33.72 -1.18 -59.62
CA SER A 7 33.18 -1.95 -58.51
C SER A 7 33.25 -1.13 -57.21
N ILE A 8 32.10 -0.87 -56.59
CA ILE A 8 32.03 -0.44 -55.19
C ILE A 8 31.96 -1.72 -54.37
N THR A 9 33.13 -2.19 -53.95
CA THR A 9 33.27 -3.17 -52.89
C THR A 9 32.81 -2.50 -51.60
N HIS A 10 31.73 -3.02 -51.01
CA HIS A 10 31.30 -2.67 -49.65
C HIS A 10 32.35 -3.20 -48.67
N GLU A 11 33.43 -2.45 -48.44
CA GLU A 11 34.26 -2.61 -47.25
C GLU A 11 33.56 -1.87 -46.09
N LEU A 12 32.63 -2.58 -45.45
CA LEU A 12 32.11 -2.28 -44.13
C LEU A 12 32.45 -3.49 -43.25
N ALA A 13 33.74 -3.65 -42.98
CA ALA A 13 34.24 -4.56 -41.95
C ALA A 13 35.41 -3.88 -41.24
N ASP A 14 35.39 -3.98 -39.91
CA ASP A 14 36.47 -3.67 -38.98
C ASP A 14 36.79 -2.20 -38.65
N ASP A 15 35.78 -1.47 -38.14
CA ASP A 15 36.09 -0.43 -37.13
C ASP A 15 35.17 -0.56 -35.91
N LEU A 16 34.99 -1.79 -35.43
CA LEU A 16 34.65 -2.00 -34.02
C LEU A 16 35.96 -1.86 -33.24
N THR A 17 36.35 -0.61 -33.00
CA THR A 17 37.39 -0.25 -32.03
C THR A 17 37.32 -1.18 -30.84
N GLU A 18 38.41 -1.86 -30.53
CA GLU A 18 38.58 -2.67 -29.32
C GLU A 18 38.19 -1.80 -28.12
N VAL A 19 36.96 -1.97 -27.62
CA VAL A 19 36.46 -1.12 -26.56
C VAL A 19 37.09 -1.58 -25.26
N VAL A 20 38.19 -0.92 -24.90
CA VAL A 20 38.92 -1.24 -23.68
C VAL A 20 38.00 -0.91 -22.50
N PRO A 21 37.68 -1.89 -21.63
CA PRO A 21 36.91 -1.60 -20.44
C PRO A 21 37.61 -0.52 -19.61
N SER A 22 36.87 0.52 -19.27
CA SER A 22 37.41 1.67 -18.53
C SER A 22 37.14 1.46 -17.05
N ARG A 23 38.21 1.34 -16.26
CA ARG A 23 38.14 1.14 -14.82
C ARG A 23 38.77 2.31 -14.08
N VAL A 24 38.00 2.94 -13.20
CA VAL A 24 38.40 4.13 -12.44
C VAL A 24 38.31 3.84 -10.95
N ALA A 25 39.45 3.83 -10.27
CA ALA A 25 39.52 3.76 -8.81
C ALA A 25 39.22 5.15 -8.21
N LEU A 26 38.32 5.20 -7.23
CA LEU A 26 37.94 6.41 -6.52
C LEU A 26 38.75 6.52 -5.20
N PRO A 27 38.99 7.74 -4.68
CA PRO A 27 39.68 7.94 -3.40
C PRO A 27 39.01 7.25 -2.20
N SER A 28 37.71 6.95 -2.31
CA SER A 28 36.94 6.20 -1.30
C SER A 28 37.22 4.69 -1.32
N GLY A 29 38.06 4.18 -2.24
CA GLY A 29 38.33 2.77 -2.45
C GLY A 29 37.30 2.05 -3.34
N TYR A 30 36.24 2.74 -3.74
CA TYR A 30 35.27 2.24 -4.72
C TYR A 30 35.89 2.22 -6.11
N VAL A 31 35.34 1.39 -6.99
CA VAL A 31 35.75 1.31 -8.38
C VAL A 31 34.54 1.43 -9.29
N VAL A 32 34.62 2.33 -10.27
CA VAL A 32 33.67 2.39 -11.39
C VAL A 32 34.27 1.60 -12.54
N ASP A 33 33.51 0.64 -13.05
CA ASP A 33 33.91 -0.23 -14.15
C ASP A 33 32.88 -0.08 -15.28
N VAL A 34 33.37 0.23 -16.49
CA VAL A 34 32.55 0.36 -17.69
C VAL A 34 33.04 -0.67 -18.69
N GLN A 35 32.19 -1.64 -18.98
CA GLN A 35 32.42 -2.67 -19.97
C GLN A 35 31.60 -2.37 -21.22
N ALA A 36 32.22 -2.51 -22.39
CA ALA A 36 31.57 -2.38 -23.68
C ALA A 36 32.05 -3.49 -24.63
N GLY A 37 31.24 -3.81 -25.64
CA GLY A 37 31.45 -4.95 -26.55
C GLY A 37 30.38 -6.02 -26.35
N ALA A 38 30.78 -7.28 -26.22
CA ALA A 38 29.84 -8.42 -26.16
C ALA A 38 28.87 -8.37 -24.94
N SER A 39 29.22 -7.62 -23.90
CA SER A 39 28.34 -7.29 -22.79
C SER A 39 28.60 -5.85 -22.39
N GLU A 40 27.57 -5.02 -22.45
CA GLU A 40 27.64 -3.61 -22.12
C GLU A 40 27.10 -3.40 -20.69
N ALA A 41 27.97 -2.96 -19.79
CA ALA A 41 27.61 -2.78 -18.40
C ALA A 41 28.38 -1.63 -17.72
N LEU A 42 27.70 -0.94 -16.80
CA LEU A 42 28.32 -0.05 -15.83
C LEU A 42 28.18 -0.67 -14.44
N ARG A 43 29.30 -0.79 -13.72
CA ARG A 43 29.33 -1.36 -12.37
C ARG A 43 30.03 -0.43 -11.39
N VAL A 44 29.50 -0.37 -10.17
CA VAL A 44 30.16 0.28 -9.03
C VAL A 44 30.51 -0.80 -8.02
N LEU A 45 31.80 -1.02 -7.78
CA LEU A 45 32.31 -2.00 -6.83
C LEU A 45 32.76 -1.32 -5.54
N ALA A 46 32.38 -1.89 -4.39
CA ALA A 46 32.86 -1.49 -3.08
C ALA A 46 34.30 -1.98 -2.83
N PRO A 47 35.03 -1.39 -1.85
CA PRO A 47 36.38 -1.83 -1.49
C PRO A 47 36.47 -3.31 -1.06
N ASP A 48 35.37 -3.88 -0.59
CA ASP A 48 35.26 -5.28 -0.18
C ASP A 48 34.93 -6.25 -1.34
N GLY A 49 34.81 -5.72 -2.57
CA GLY A 49 34.52 -6.49 -3.78
C GLY A 49 33.03 -6.69 -4.10
N ARG A 50 32.10 -6.22 -3.25
CA ARG A 50 30.66 -6.26 -3.57
C ARG A 50 30.31 -5.31 -4.72
N VAL A 51 29.32 -5.66 -5.52
CA VAL A 51 28.81 -4.81 -6.61
C VAL A 51 27.59 -4.05 -6.10
N CYS A 52 27.73 -2.74 -5.92
CA CYS A 52 26.68 -1.90 -5.35
C CYS A 52 25.66 -1.42 -6.38
N VAL A 53 26.09 -1.23 -7.63
CA VAL A 53 25.23 -0.81 -8.73
C VAL A 53 25.68 -1.56 -9.98
N THR A 54 24.71 -2.08 -10.72
CA THR A 54 24.89 -2.64 -12.06
C THR A 54 23.86 -2.03 -12.98
N ILE A 55 24.30 -1.49 -14.11
CA ILE A 55 23.44 -1.11 -15.23
C ILE A 55 23.86 -1.98 -16.41
N GLU A 56 23.03 -2.91 -16.82
CA GLU A 56 23.26 -3.80 -17.96
C GLU A 56 22.40 -3.35 -19.14
N LEU A 57 23.03 -3.11 -20.30
CA LEU A 57 22.29 -2.80 -21.51
C LEU A 57 21.95 -4.12 -22.21
N THR A 58 20.67 -4.47 -22.22
CA THR A 58 20.17 -5.70 -22.85
C THR A 58 19.39 -5.38 -24.12
N GLU A 59 19.13 -6.37 -24.96
CA GLU A 59 18.24 -6.21 -26.14
C GLU A 59 16.82 -5.73 -25.76
N LYS A 60 16.39 -5.99 -24.52
CA LYS A 60 15.08 -5.55 -24.00
C LYS A 60 15.14 -4.15 -23.38
N GLY A 61 16.31 -3.53 -23.35
CA GLY A 61 16.58 -2.24 -22.70
C GLY A 61 17.51 -2.36 -21.48
N PRO A 62 17.80 -1.23 -20.82
CA PRO A 62 18.67 -1.20 -19.65
C PRO A 62 18.01 -1.86 -18.43
N ALA A 63 18.74 -2.76 -17.77
CA ALA A 63 18.40 -3.34 -16.48
C ALA A 63 19.28 -2.70 -15.39
N VAL A 64 18.65 -2.23 -14.30
CA VAL A 64 19.35 -1.58 -13.19
C VAL A 64 19.20 -2.42 -11.93
N HIS A 65 20.31 -2.79 -11.32
CA HIS A 65 20.38 -3.46 -10.03
C HIS A 65 21.14 -2.59 -9.04
N ILE A 66 20.61 -2.45 -7.82
CA ILE A 66 21.20 -1.64 -6.76
C ILE A 66 21.23 -2.49 -5.49
N GLU A 67 22.43 -2.71 -4.97
CA GLU A 67 22.68 -3.28 -3.64
C GLU A 67 23.37 -2.22 -2.79
N ALA A 68 22.64 -1.70 -1.79
CA ALA A 68 23.14 -0.60 -0.97
C ALA A 68 22.81 -0.83 0.51
N ALA A 69 23.70 -0.37 1.39
CA ALA A 69 23.43 -0.33 2.82
C ALA A 69 22.27 0.62 3.17
N ALA A 70 22.06 1.66 2.34
CA ALA A 70 20.92 2.55 2.41
C ALA A 70 20.62 3.14 1.02
N LEU A 71 19.34 3.27 0.68
CA LEU A 71 18.87 3.95 -0.52
C LEU A 71 17.92 5.07 -0.11
N SER A 72 18.19 6.30 -0.58
CA SER A 72 17.32 7.45 -0.37
C SER A 72 17.03 8.09 -1.73
N VAL A 73 15.74 8.20 -2.05
CA VAL A 73 15.27 8.89 -3.26
C VAL A 73 14.50 10.14 -2.83
N ALA A 74 14.96 11.30 -3.26
CA ALA A 74 14.31 12.57 -2.98
C ALA A 74 14.11 13.35 -4.28
N SER A 75 12.92 13.90 -4.47
CA SER A 75 12.58 14.75 -5.62
C SER A 75 11.91 16.02 -5.15
N ARG A 76 12.20 17.14 -5.81
CA ARG A 76 11.45 18.39 -5.65
C ARG A 76 10.13 18.36 -6.42
N GLY A 77 10.04 17.50 -7.43
CA GLY A 77 8.87 17.32 -8.28
C GLY A 77 8.22 15.95 -8.05
N PRO A 78 7.28 15.54 -8.92
CA PRO A 78 6.64 14.25 -8.83
C PRO A 78 7.62 13.10 -9.06
N ILE A 79 7.32 11.94 -8.46
CA ILE A 79 7.94 10.65 -8.76
C ILE A 79 6.83 9.76 -9.32
N ALA A 80 7.08 9.11 -10.46
CA ALA A 80 6.15 8.18 -11.08
C ALA A 80 6.85 6.83 -11.31
N LEU A 81 6.18 5.75 -10.93
CA LEU A 81 6.62 4.38 -11.18
C LEU A 81 5.57 3.71 -12.09
N SER A 82 6.01 3.17 -13.23
CA SER A 82 5.14 2.48 -14.18
C SER A 82 5.81 1.20 -14.63
N ALA A 83 5.12 0.09 -14.45
CA ALA A 83 5.62 -1.24 -14.78
C ALA A 83 4.44 -2.20 -14.99
N GLN A 84 4.71 -3.34 -15.61
CA GLN A 84 3.74 -4.44 -15.68
C GLN A 84 3.44 -5.04 -14.30
N SER A 85 4.42 -5.01 -13.39
CA SER A 85 4.31 -5.47 -12.01
C SER A 85 5.22 -4.63 -11.10
N VAL A 86 4.78 -4.39 -9.87
CA VAL A 86 5.55 -3.70 -8.82
C VAL A 86 5.43 -4.51 -7.53
N GLU A 87 6.55 -4.85 -6.92
CA GLU A 87 6.63 -5.53 -5.63
C GLU A 87 7.44 -4.67 -4.65
N LEU A 88 6.91 -4.45 -3.45
CA LEU A 88 7.58 -3.77 -2.35
C LEU A 88 7.64 -4.74 -1.18
N ALA A 89 8.84 -5.16 -0.81
CA ALA A 89 9.09 -6.07 0.30
C ALA A 89 10.01 -5.39 1.33
N ALA A 90 9.69 -5.55 2.60
CA ALA A 90 10.49 -5.09 3.72
C ALA A 90 10.61 -6.21 4.75
N GLU A 91 11.79 -6.39 5.33
CA GLU A 91 12.04 -7.41 6.36
C GLU A 91 11.41 -7.04 7.71
N HIS A 92 11.29 -5.74 7.98
CA HIS A 92 10.77 -5.23 9.25
C HIS A 92 9.52 -4.37 9.00
N ASP A 93 9.69 -3.17 8.47
CA ASP A 93 8.61 -2.20 8.34
C ASP A 93 8.51 -1.63 6.92
N LEU A 94 7.28 -1.48 6.44
CA LEU A 94 6.93 -0.67 5.27
C LEU A 94 5.99 0.45 5.71
N VAL A 95 6.42 1.70 5.53
CA VAL A 95 5.66 2.87 5.97
C VAL A 95 5.37 3.79 4.79
N LEU A 96 4.08 4.00 4.49
CA LEU A 96 3.62 4.97 3.50
C LEU A 96 3.01 6.17 4.22
N ARG A 97 3.51 7.38 3.93
CA ARG A 97 3.02 8.63 4.52
C ARG A 97 2.87 9.69 3.43
N ALA A 98 1.78 10.43 3.49
CA ALA A 98 1.57 11.62 2.68
C ALA A 98 1.14 12.78 3.59
N GLY A 99 1.57 14.00 3.25
CA GLY A 99 1.03 15.21 3.88
C GLY A 99 -0.36 15.60 3.35
N GLY A 100 -0.74 15.06 2.19
CA GLY A 100 -2.09 15.11 1.63
C GLY A 100 -2.70 13.71 1.57
N ASP A 101 -3.35 13.39 0.45
CA ASP A 101 -4.09 12.13 0.31
C ASP A 101 -3.22 10.95 -0.11
N VAL A 102 -3.53 9.76 0.40
CA VAL A 102 -3.09 8.47 -0.14
C VAL A 102 -4.29 7.79 -0.81
N LYS A 103 -4.17 7.46 -2.09
CA LYS A 103 -5.22 6.79 -2.87
C LYS A 103 -4.71 5.44 -3.38
N LEU A 104 -5.36 4.36 -2.97
CA LEU A 104 -5.12 3.00 -3.46
C LEU A 104 -6.31 2.58 -4.32
N VAL A 105 -6.06 2.20 -5.58
CA VAL A 105 -7.09 1.73 -6.52
C VAL A 105 -6.61 0.45 -7.18
N ALA A 106 -7.47 -0.55 -7.19
CA ALA A 106 -7.29 -1.76 -7.96
C ALA A 106 -8.55 -1.97 -8.82
N GLU A 107 -8.37 -2.22 -10.11
CA GLU A 107 -9.49 -2.59 -11.01
C GLU A 107 -9.97 -4.03 -10.74
N GLY A 108 -9.05 -4.88 -10.27
CA GLY A 108 -9.33 -6.25 -9.84
C GLY A 108 -9.55 -6.35 -8.34
N LYS A 109 -8.90 -7.36 -7.72
CA LYS A 109 -9.01 -7.63 -6.29
C LYS A 109 -7.93 -6.91 -5.50
N MET A 110 -8.32 -6.23 -4.42
CA MET A 110 -7.41 -5.80 -3.36
C MET A 110 -7.51 -6.76 -2.17
N THR A 111 -6.37 -7.23 -1.67
CA THR A 111 -6.31 -8.09 -0.47
C THR A 111 -5.30 -7.48 0.50
N SER A 112 -5.68 -7.39 1.78
CA SER A 112 -4.78 -6.98 2.85
C SER A 112 -4.93 -7.98 3.98
N THR A 113 -3.81 -8.57 4.39
CA THR A 113 -3.77 -9.61 5.43
C THR A 113 -2.72 -9.20 6.44
N ALA A 114 -3.08 -9.21 7.71
CA ALA A 114 -2.15 -9.00 8.81
C ALA A 114 -2.61 -9.78 10.04
N PHE A 115 -1.73 -9.90 11.03
CA PHE A 115 -2.12 -10.41 12.35
C PHE A 115 -3.12 -9.46 13.04
N GLU A 116 -2.92 -8.15 12.88
CA GLU A 116 -3.77 -7.08 13.40
C GLU A 116 -3.88 -5.97 12.36
N GLN A 117 -5.06 -5.38 12.23
CA GLN A 117 -5.33 -4.26 11.32
C GLN A 117 -6.15 -3.18 12.02
N ASP A 118 -5.58 -1.99 12.11
CA ASP A 118 -6.24 -0.81 12.67
C ASP A 118 -6.67 0.15 11.55
N LEU A 119 -7.96 0.46 11.50
CA LEU A 119 -8.52 1.47 10.62
C LEU A 119 -9.07 2.61 11.49
N VAL A 120 -8.30 3.70 11.59
CA VAL A 120 -8.62 4.83 12.47
C VAL A 120 -8.77 6.10 11.64
N ALA A 121 -9.93 6.75 11.78
CA ALA A 121 -10.17 8.11 11.29
C ALA A 121 -10.22 9.07 12.50
N THR A 122 -9.34 10.07 12.52
CA THR A 122 -9.21 10.98 13.69
C THR A 122 -10.19 12.15 13.66
N HIS A 123 -10.52 12.63 12.48
CA HIS A 123 -11.38 13.82 12.28
C HIS A 123 -12.57 13.54 11.36
N GLY A 124 -12.71 12.31 10.85
CA GLY A 124 -13.72 11.95 9.86
C GLY A 124 -14.19 10.51 10.03
N ASP A 125 -14.76 9.96 8.97
CA ASP A 125 -15.43 8.65 9.01
C ASP A 125 -14.57 7.56 8.36
N VAL A 126 -14.71 6.33 8.86
CA VAL A 126 -14.35 5.13 8.09
C VAL A 126 -15.61 4.71 7.33
N ARG A 127 -15.58 4.80 6.01
CA ARG A 127 -16.70 4.40 5.15
C ARG A 127 -16.38 3.12 4.39
N ILE A 128 -17.28 2.15 4.48
CA ILE A 128 -17.23 0.90 3.71
C ILE A 128 -18.50 0.86 2.86
N GLU A 129 -18.33 0.91 1.54
CA GLU A 129 -19.39 0.80 0.55
C GLU A 129 -19.12 -0.44 -0.31
N ALA A 130 -20.12 -1.29 -0.49
CA ALA A 130 -20.09 -2.44 -1.39
C ALA A 130 -21.42 -2.53 -2.13
N ASN A 131 -21.39 -2.93 -3.40
CA ASN A 131 -22.62 -3.13 -4.17
C ASN A 131 -23.41 -4.34 -3.65
N ASP A 132 -22.69 -5.39 -3.27
CA ASP A 132 -23.25 -6.64 -2.75
C ASP A 132 -23.15 -6.68 -1.22
N ASP A 133 -22.23 -7.50 -0.69
CA ASP A 133 -22.13 -7.77 0.74
C ASP A 133 -20.91 -7.11 1.37
N VAL A 134 -21.07 -6.67 2.62
CA VAL A 134 -19.97 -6.50 3.57
C VAL A 134 -20.08 -7.62 4.60
N ARG A 135 -19.08 -8.52 4.65
CA ARG A 135 -19.01 -9.60 5.63
C ARG A 135 -17.96 -9.26 6.67
N VAL A 136 -18.37 -9.27 7.93
CA VAL A 136 -17.49 -9.12 9.09
C VAL A 136 -17.70 -10.35 9.94
N ASP A 137 -16.70 -11.21 10.01
CA ASP A 137 -16.73 -12.46 10.75
C ASP A 137 -15.74 -12.40 11.91
N GLY A 138 -16.19 -12.77 13.11
CA GLY A 138 -15.34 -12.76 14.29
C GLY A 138 -16.12 -13.09 15.55
N GLU A 139 -15.44 -13.66 16.55
CA GLU A 139 -16.09 -14.00 17.83
C GLU A 139 -16.57 -12.76 18.60
N ARG A 140 -15.92 -11.60 18.40
CA ARG A 140 -16.11 -10.38 19.19
C ARG A 140 -16.33 -9.15 18.30
N ILE A 141 -17.38 -9.16 17.51
CA ILE A 141 -17.79 -7.98 16.73
C ILE A 141 -18.58 -7.03 17.64
N ARG A 142 -18.07 -5.81 17.81
CA ARG A 142 -18.73 -4.74 18.55
C ARG A 142 -19.06 -3.61 17.61
N LEU A 143 -20.32 -3.22 17.55
CA LEU A 143 -20.79 -2.07 16.79
C LEU A 143 -21.44 -1.11 17.77
N ASN A 144 -21.09 0.17 17.70
CA ASN A 144 -21.66 1.23 18.54
C ASN A 144 -21.70 0.87 20.04
N SER A 145 -20.63 0.26 20.56
CA SER A 145 -20.58 -0.23 21.95
C SER A 145 -19.54 0.52 22.77
N PRO A 146 -19.80 1.78 23.18
CA PRO A 146 -18.91 2.51 24.09
C PRO A 146 -18.95 1.85 25.47
N ASP A 147 -17.91 1.10 25.85
CA ASP A 147 -17.71 0.43 27.14
C ASP A 147 -18.96 -0.17 27.82
N LEU A 148 -19.93 -0.62 27.02
CA LEU A 148 -21.10 -1.30 27.54
C LEU A 148 -20.71 -2.74 27.91
N PRO A 149 -21.09 -3.22 29.11
CA PRO A 149 -20.88 -4.62 29.46
C PRO A 149 -21.55 -5.52 28.41
N PRO A 150 -20.98 -6.71 28.14
CA PRO A 150 -21.43 -7.56 27.04
C PRO A 150 -22.92 -7.88 27.18
N LEU A 151 -23.65 -7.84 26.06
CA LEU A 151 -25.05 -8.22 25.98
C LEU A 151 -25.22 -9.63 26.58
N ARG A 152 -25.89 -9.72 27.73
CA ARG A 152 -26.26 -10.99 28.36
C ARG A 152 -27.21 -11.72 27.40
N ARG A 153 -26.93 -12.99 27.09
CA ARG A 153 -27.85 -13.82 26.28
C ARG A 153 -29.24 -13.80 26.91
N SER A 154 -30.26 -13.62 26.08
CA SER A 154 -31.68 -13.55 26.43
C SER A 154 -32.14 -14.87 27.06
N GLY A 155 -31.93 -14.99 28.37
CA GLY A 155 -32.37 -16.11 29.20
C GLY A 155 -32.44 -15.78 30.70
N GLN A 156 -32.00 -14.58 31.12
CA GLN A 156 -32.07 -14.09 32.50
C GLN A 156 -32.77 -12.73 32.57
N LEU A 157 -33.90 -12.59 31.86
CA LEU A 157 -34.76 -11.41 31.92
C LEU A 157 -36.13 -11.80 32.50
N ARG A 158 -36.14 -12.45 33.66
CA ARG A 158 -37.38 -12.84 34.36
C ARG A 158 -37.57 -12.23 35.74
N ASP A 159 -36.58 -11.55 36.32
CA ASP A 159 -36.68 -11.09 37.71
C ASP A 159 -36.65 -9.57 37.87
N ILE A 160 -37.24 -8.81 36.95
CA ILE A 160 -37.49 -7.37 37.16
C ILE A 160 -38.86 -6.96 36.63
N LEU A 161 -39.92 -7.42 37.29
CA LEU A 161 -41.19 -6.68 37.39
C LEU A 161 -41.69 -6.79 38.84
N PRO A 162 -41.66 -5.72 39.64
CA PRO A 162 -42.32 -5.73 40.94
C PRO A 162 -43.84 -5.63 40.75
N GLY A 163 -44.52 -6.74 41.07
CA GLY A 163 -45.86 -6.81 41.67
C GLY A 163 -46.98 -5.95 41.08
N ALA A 164 -47.65 -6.43 40.03
CA ALA A 164 -49.06 -6.12 39.84
C ALA A 164 -49.88 -7.17 40.61
N ALA A 165 -50.16 -6.86 41.89
CA ALA A 165 -51.14 -7.61 42.68
C ALA A 165 -52.52 -7.38 42.06
N VAL A 166 -53.14 -8.48 41.65
CA VAL A 166 -54.56 -8.54 41.27
C VAL A 166 -55.36 -8.52 42.56
N GLU A 167 -56.01 -7.40 42.89
CA GLU A 167 -57.08 -7.37 43.89
C GLU A 167 -58.44 -7.23 43.21
N ASN A 168 -59.25 -8.27 43.40
CA ASN A 168 -60.67 -8.29 43.09
C ASN A 168 -61.46 -7.60 44.21
N GLY A 169 -62.43 -6.77 43.86
CA GLY A 169 -63.71 -6.70 44.59
C GLY A 169 -64.03 -5.43 45.38
N ALA A 170 -65.04 -4.71 44.86
CA ALA A 170 -66.13 -4.00 45.57
C ALA A 170 -65.80 -2.80 46.49
N GLY A 171 -66.34 -1.61 46.14
CA GLY A 171 -66.41 -0.47 47.07
C GLY A 171 -66.93 0.83 46.45
N VAL A 172 -68.18 1.15 46.75
CA VAL A 172 -69.01 2.31 46.39
C VAL A 172 -68.51 3.67 46.95
N MET A 173 -68.98 4.79 46.34
CA MET A 173 -68.93 6.23 46.75
C MET A 173 -67.57 6.93 46.62
N THR A 174 -67.39 8.19 46.19
CA THR A 174 -68.22 9.37 45.86
C THR A 174 -67.26 10.37 45.19
N GLY A 175 -67.61 10.97 44.05
CA GLY A 175 -66.81 12.01 43.41
C GLY A 175 -67.71 13.13 42.90
N ALA A 176 -67.72 14.25 43.62
CA ALA A 176 -68.47 15.45 43.29
C ALA A 176 -67.93 16.11 42.02
N HIS A 177 -68.86 16.49 41.14
CA HIS A 177 -68.65 17.42 40.04
C HIS A 177 -68.49 18.84 40.62
N GLU A 178 -67.36 19.50 40.35
CA GLU A 178 -67.30 20.96 40.29
C GLU A 178 -67.06 21.36 38.83
N GLU A 179 -68.13 21.83 38.18
CA GLU A 179 -68.09 22.54 36.92
C GLU A 179 -67.49 23.94 37.13
N GLY A 180 -66.49 24.27 36.32
CA GLY A 180 -66.04 25.63 36.14
C GLY A 180 -67.11 26.49 35.46
N GLY A 181 -67.36 27.67 36.01
CA GLY A 181 -68.30 28.65 35.47
C GLY A 181 -67.90 30.09 35.78
N ALA A 182 -67.30 30.73 34.77
CA ALA A 182 -67.41 32.14 34.38
C ALA A 182 -67.32 33.26 35.44
N LYS A 183 -66.23 34.05 35.41
CA LYS A 183 -66.14 35.36 34.73
C LYS A 183 -64.75 35.97 34.86
#